data_AF-A0A964PG97-F1
#
_entry.id   AF-A0A964PG97-F1
#
_cell.length_a   1.000
_cell.length_b   1.000
_cell.length_c   1.000
_cell.angle_alpha   90.00
_cell.angle_beta   90.00
_cell.angle_gamma   90.00
#
_symmetry.space_group_name_H-M   'P 1'
#
loop_
_entity.id
_entity.type
_entity.pdbx_description
1 polymer ?
#
loop_
_entity_poly.entity_id
_entity_poly.type
_entity_poly.pdbx_seq_one_letter_code
_entity_poly.pdbx_strand_id
1 'polypeptide(L)'
;MPPRPKGNVEPAIPGDCEIYFLNGSKVRMIVQSETLDVATAYGKLSIPVKDIRAIEFGLHLAEGVEAKIEQAVKGLGSSDYRERDKSDKLLIELGPFSYPATLEASRGKEIEVANRAKEIVKKLQAKHPKKDLKTSVDDRIVTQHFTIVGRILTTTIKSKTEYFGDVELTLAKMRSLRAVGLASTETDVVIDSSKYANAGQWLDAGFMADGRSTIQITATGMIDVWPQQGGQMMSGPQGLQATQNGQRGIMGGARKIGANINNQVHCGMLLGKWGEDGEMFMIGERYDGTPDHEGKLFLHIGPSRWNAQCAGSFDVKITVKMD
;
A
#
# COMPACT_ATOMS: atom_id res chain seq x y z
N MET A 1 38.34 9.59 1.34
CA MET A 1 37.55 8.41 0.92
C MET A 1 36.91 8.71 -0.43
N PRO A 2 36.98 7.81 -1.42
CA PRO A 2 36.28 8.01 -2.68
C PRO A 2 34.75 8.01 -2.44
N PRO A 3 33.97 8.79 -3.20
CA PRO A 3 32.52 8.81 -3.08
C PRO A 3 31.95 7.44 -3.43
N ARG A 4 31.10 6.88 -2.56
CA ARG A 4 30.35 5.65 -2.86
C ARG A 4 29.47 5.88 -4.10
N PRO A 5 29.35 4.88 -4.99
CA PRO A 5 28.49 4.98 -6.17
C PRO A 5 27.05 5.30 -5.72
N LYS A 6 26.48 6.33 -6.36
CA LYS A 6 25.06 6.67 -6.26
C LYS A 6 24.28 5.37 -6.49
N GLY A 7 23.43 4.98 -5.55
CA GLY A 7 22.51 3.86 -5.72
C GLY A 7 21.80 4.06 -7.06
N ASN A 8 22.07 3.16 -7.99
CA ASN A 8 21.42 3.15 -9.28
C ASN A 8 19.96 2.83 -8.98
N VAL A 9 19.08 3.83 -8.99
CA VAL A 9 17.64 3.59 -8.97
C VAL A 9 17.39 2.85 -10.27
N GLU A 10 17.25 1.53 -10.21
CA GLU A 10 16.91 0.76 -11.39
C GLU A 10 15.66 1.39 -12.00
N PRO A 11 15.68 1.73 -13.30
CA PRO A 11 14.56 2.40 -13.92
C PRO A 11 13.32 1.53 -13.74
N ALA A 12 12.30 2.09 -13.10
CA ALA A 12 11.03 1.41 -12.86
C ALA A 12 10.53 0.84 -14.20
N ILE A 13 10.49 -0.49 -14.31
CA ILE A 13 9.99 -1.16 -15.51
C ILE A 13 8.47 -0.95 -15.53
N PRO A 14 7.93 -0.24 -16.53
CA PRO A 14 6.49 -0.06 -16.64
C PRO A 14 5.80 -1.43 -16.69
N GLY A 15 4.79 -1.62 -15.84
CA GLY A 15 4.07 -2.89 -15.75
C GLY A 15 4.68 -3.94 -14.80
N ASP A 16 5.84 -3.71 -14.18
CA ASP A 16 6.34 -4.59 -13.12
C ASP A 16 5.40 -4.55 -11.89
N CYS A 17 4.80 -5.68 -11.59
CA CYS A 17 3.74 -5.81 -10.61
C CYS A 17 3.79 -7.15 -9.86
N GLU A 18 3.25 -7.12 -8.65
CA GLU A 18 2.95 -8.29 -7.84
C GLU A 18 1.45 -8.55 -7.89
N ILE A 19 1.07 -9.76 -8.29
CA ILE A 19 -0.31 -10.22 -8.29
C ILE A 19 -0.50 -11.19 -7.12
N TYR A 20 -1.52 -10.91 -6.32
CA TYR A 20 -2.04 -11.80 -5.29
C TYR A 20 -3.23 -12.54 -5.88
N PHE A 21 -3.22 -13.86 -5.76
CA PHE A 21 -4.27 -14.72 -6.27
C PHE A 21 -5.30 -15.06 -5.17
N LEU A 22 -6.46 -15.54 -5.58
CA LEU A 22 -7.50 -15.98 -4.65
C LEU A 22 -7.07 -17.17 -3.80
N ASN A 23 -6.21 -18.05 -4.33
CA ASN A 23 -5.63 -19.19 -3.60
C ASN A 23 -4.51 -18.80 -2.61
N GLY A 24 -4.18 -17.51 -2.47
CA GLY A 24 -3.12 -17.03 -1.60
C GLY A 24 -1.71 -17.04 -2.22
N SER A 25 -1.54 -17.54 -3.44
CA SER A 25 -0.27 -17.44 -4.16
C SER A 25 0.04 -15.98 -4.52
N LYS A 26 1.34 -15.67 -4.60
CA LYS A 26 1.88 -14.37 -5.02
C LYS A 26 2.84 -14.59 -6.17
N VAL A 27 2.73 -13.80 -7.23
CA VAL A 27 3.65 -13.86 -8.38
C VAL A 27 4.04 -12.45 -8.80
N ARG A 28 5.33 -12.24 -9.06
CA ARG A 28 5.85 -11.00 -9.67
C ARG A 28 5.97 -11.18 -11.18
N MET A 29 5.53 -10.18 -11.94
CA MET A 29 5.51 -10.22 -13.39
C MET A 29 5.43 -8.82 -13.99
N ILE A 30 5.77 -8.71 -15.27
CA ILE A 30 5.68 -7.48 -16.05
C ILE A 30 4.45 -7.57 -16.96
N VAL A 31 3.44 -6.72 -16.73
CA VAL A 31 2.28 -6.60 -17.63
C VAL A 31 2.75 -6.08 -18.99
N GLN A 32 2.41 -6.79 -20.07
CA GLN A 32 2.81 -6.43 -21.44
C GLN A 32 1.85 -5.45 -22.11
N SER A 33 0.63 -5.32 -21.59
CA SER A 33 -0.35 -4.36 -22.11
C SER A 33 0.09 -2.93 -21.79
N GLU A 34 0.04 -2.03 -22.77
CA GLU A 34 0.35 -0.61 -22.54
C GLU A 34 -0.79 0.13 -21.83
N THR A 35 -2.03 -0.28 -22.11
CA THR A 35 -3.26 0.30 -21.56
C THR A 35 -4.19 -0.77 -21.03
N LEU A 36 -5.02 -0.37 -20.06
CA LEU A 36 -6.08 -1.17 -19.46
C LEU A 36 -7.41 -0.45 -19.67
N ASP A 37 -8.36 -1.13 -20.30
CA ASP A 37 -9.69 -0.59 -20.60
C ASP A 37 -10.69 -0.91 -19.48
N VAL A 38 -11.34 0.12 -18.97
CA VAL A 38 -12.28 0.04 -17.85
C VAL A 38 -13.60 0.69 -18.23
N ALA A 39 -14.71 -0.04 -18.07
CA ALA A 39 -16.05 0.53 -18.14
C ALA A 39 -16.43 1.13 -16.79
N THR A 40 -16.55 2.45 -16.75
CA THR A 40 -17.04 3.18 -15.57
C THR A 40 -18.49 3.61 -15.77
N ALA A 41 -19.14 4.12 -14.72
CA ALA A 41 -20.49 4.67 -14.82
C ALA A 41 -20.62 5.85 -15.83
N TYR A 42 -19.51 6.52 -16.13
CA TYR A 42 -19.46 7.67 -17.04
C TYR A 42 -18.98 7.31 -18.46
N GLY A 43 -18.68 6.04 -18.71
CA GLY A 43 -18.20 5.54 -20.00
C GLY A 43 -16.88 4.77 -19.90
N LYS A 44 -16.34 4.42 -21.07
CA LYS A 44 -15.09 3.68 -21.19
C LYS A 44 -13.89 4.60 -20.95
N LEU A 45 -12.99 4.19 -20.07
CA LEU A 45 -11.74 4.87 -19.77
C LEU A 45 -10.57 3.93 -20.04
N SER A 46 -9.61 4.37 -20.85
CA SER A 46 -8.37 3.64 -21.13
C SER A 46 -7.24 4.22 -20.27
N ILE A 47 -6.70 3.40 -19.37
CA ILE A 47 -5.70 3.81 -18.38
C ILE A 47 -4.34 3.26 -18.79
N PRO A 48 -3.29 4.08 -18.93
CA PRO A 48 -1.93 3.58 -19.16
C PRO A 48 -1.44 2.74 -17.96
N VAL A 49 -0.86 1.57 -18.22
CA VAL A 49 -0.38 0.66 -17.16
C VAL A 49 0.71 1.31 -16.29
N LYS A 50 1.51 2.22 -16.87
CA LYS A 50 2.49 3.03 -16.13
C LYS A 50 1.89 3.91 -15.03
N ASP A 51 0.61 4.25 -15.11
CA ASP A 51 -0.04 5.14 -14.14
C ASP A 51 -0.77 4.34 -13.05
N ILE A 52 -0.88 3.01 -13.22
CA ILE A 52 -1.53 2.09 -12.29
C ILE A 52 -0.58 1.80 -11.12
N ARG A 53 -1.03 2.09 -9.90
CA ARG A 53 -0.31 1.77 -8.67
C ARG A 53 -0.82 0.49 -8.02
N ALA A 54 -2.14 0.33 -8.00
CA ALA A 54 -2.77 -0.87 -7.48
C ALA A 54 -4.11 -1.11 -8.18
N ILE A 55 -4.53 -2.38 -8.23
CA ILE A 55 -5.86 -2.79 -8.64
C ILE A 55 -6.37 -3.73 -7.57
N GLU A 56 -7.55 -3.43 -7.03
CA GLU A 56 -8.35 -4.41 -6.32
C GLU A 56 -9.39 -4.94 -7.31
N PHE A 57 -9.22 -6.20 -7.72
CA PHE A 57 -10.16 -6.80 -8.65
C PHE A 57 -11.49 -7.06 -7.96
N GLY A 58 -12.59 -6.70 -8.62
CA GLY A 58 -13.93 -7.11 -8.24
C GLY A 58 -14.13 -8.61 -8.45
N LEU A 59 -15.37 -9.06 -8.26
CA LEU A 59 -15.74 -10.45 -8.49
C LEU A 59 -15.84 -10.74 -10.01
N HIS A 60 -14.75 -11.25 -10.58
CA HIS A 60 -14.72 -11.73 -11.97
C HIS A 60 -15.09 -13.21 -12.01
N LEU A 61 -16.25 -13.52 -12.60
CA LEU A 61 -16.69 -14.89 -12.83
C LEU A 61 -16.16 -15.37 -14.18
N ALA A 62 -15.66 -16.61 -14.22
CA ALA A 62 -15.37 -17.26 -15.49
C ALA A 62 -16.67 -17.53 -16.26
N GLU A 63 -16.59 -17.60 -17.59
CA GLU A 63 -17.74 -17.83 -18.46
C GLU A 63 -18.51 -19.10 -18.05
N GLY A 64 -19.83 -18.97 -17.92
CA GLY A 64 -20.71 -20.06 -17.49
C GLY A 64 -20.76 -20.33 -15.98
N VAL A 65 -19.90 -19.73 -15.15
CA VAL A 65 -19.99 -19.86 -13.68
C VAL A 65 -21.16 -19.06 -13.13
N GLU A 66 -21.42 -17.87 -13.67
CA GLU A 66 -22.55 -17.03 -13.29
C GLU A 66 -23.89 -17.75 -13.49
N ALA A 67 -24.11 -18.34 -14.66
CA ALA A 67 -25.30 -19.14 -14.96
C ALA A 67 -25.44 -20.34 -14.01
N LYS A 68 -24.33 -21.00 -13.64
CA LYS A 68 -24.36 -22.10 -12.65
C LYS A 68 -24.74 -21.60 -11.26
N ILE A 69 -24.24 -20.44 -10.83
CA ILE A 69 -24.59 -19.83 -9.54
C ILE A 69 -26.08 -19.48 -9.53
N GLU A 70 -26.59 -18.82 -10.56
CA GLU A 70 -28.01 -18.46 -10.65
C GLU A 70 -28.92 -19.68 -10.64
N GLN A 71 -28.57 -20.72 -11.41
CA GLN A 71 -29.31 -21.99 -11.41
C GLN A 71 -29.27 -22.66 -10.05
N ALA A 72 -28.11 -22.66 -9.38
CA ALA A 72 -27.98 -23.24 -8.06
C ALA A 72 -28.83 -22.49 -7.03
N VAL A 73 -28.81 -21.15 -7.05
CA VAL A 73 -29.65 -20.30 -6.19
C VAL A 73 -31.13 -20.57 -6.43
N LYS A 74 -31.59 -20.66 -7.69
CA LYS A 74 -32.97 -21.03 -8.03
C LYS A 74 -33.31 -22.44 -7.51
N GLY A 75 -32.39 -23.39 -7.65
CA GLY A 75 -32.56 -24.76 -7.18
C GLY A 75 -32.67 -24.92 -5.66
N LEU A 76 -32.26 -23.91 -4.86
CA LEU A 76 -32.48 -23.94 -3.41
C LEU A 76 -33.96 -23.96 -3.03
N GLY A 77 -34.84 -23.44 -3.89
CA GLY A 77 -36.29 -23.44 -3.72
C GLY A 77 -37.01 -24.56 -4.48
N SER A 78 -36.28 -25.50 -5.11
CA SER A 78 -36.91 -26.63 -5.82
C SER A 78 -37.75 -27.48 -4.85
N SER A 79 -38.84 -28.08 -5.33
CA SER A 79 -39.65 -29.02 -4.53
C SER A 79 -38.95 -30.37 -4.33
N ASP A 80 -38.01 -30.73 -5.21
CA ASP A 80 -37.20 -31.96 -5.09
C ASP A 80 -36.04 -31.78 -4.09
N TYR A 81 -36.03 -32.61 -3.06
CA TYR A 81 -34.95 -32.65 -2.07
C TYR A 81 -33.56 -32.89 -2.70
N ARG A 82 -33.47 -33.75 -3.73
CA ARG A 82 -32.20 -34.08 -4.40
C ARG A 82 -31.64 -32.89 -5.16
N GLU A 83 -32.50 -32.08 -5.78
CA GLU A 83 -32.06 -30.85 -6.46
C GLU A 83 -31.60 -29.80 -5.47
N ARG A 84 -32.33 -29.61 -4.36
CA ARG A 84 -31.92 -28.69 -3.30
C ARG A 84 -30.56 -29.05 -2.71
N ASP A 85 -30.31 -30.32 -2.41
CA ASP A 85 -29.03 -30.79 -1.85
C ASP A 85 -27.86 -30.63 -2.85
N LYS A 86 -28.11 -30.86 -4.14
CA LYS A 86 -27.13 -30.58 -5.19
C LYS A 86 -26.79 -29.10 -5.29
N SER A 87 -27.79 -28.21 -5.24
CA SER A 87 -27.57 -26.77 -5.22
C SER A 87 -26.80 -26.30 -3.99
N ASP A 88 -27.10 -26.85 -2.80
CA ASP A 88 -26.37 -26.53 -1.56
C ASP A 88 -24.88 -26.84 -1.71
N LYS A 89 -24.57 -28.05 -2.18
CA LYS A 89 -23.19 -28.51 -2.41
C LYS A 89 -22.48 -27.70 -3.49
N LEU A 90 -23.16 -27.40 -4.60
CA LEU A 90 -22.55 -26.65 -5.71
C LEU A 90 -22.19 -25.22 -5.29
N LEU A 91 -23.05 -24.54 -4.53
CA LEU A 91 -22.75 -23.20 -4.01
C LEU A 91 -21.55 -23.22 -3.05
N ILE A 92 -21.45 -24.23 -2.19
CA ILE A 92 -20.29 -24.39 -1.29
C ILE A 92 -19.01 -24.72 -2.06
N GLU A 93 -19.10 -25.51 -3.13
CA GLU A 93 -17.97 -25.88 -3.99
C GLU A 93 -17.44 -24.68 -4.78
N LEU A 94 -18.34 -23.83 -5.29
CA LEU A 94 -17.99 -22.57 -5.96
C LEU A 94 -17.37 -21.54 -4.99
N GLY A 95 -17.55 -21.73 -3.68
CA GLY A 95 -16.77 -21.04 -2.64
C GLY A 95 -16.94 -19.52 -2.66
N PRO A 96 -15.85 -18.73 -2.77
CA PRO A 96 -15.93 -17.27 -2.77
C PRO A 96 -16.77 -16.67 -3.91
N PHE A 97 -16.87 -17.36 -5.05
CA PHE A 97 -17.59 -16.86 -6.23
C PHE A 97 -19.11 -16.86 -6.05
N SER A 98 -19.65 -17.81 -5.31
CA SER A 98 -21.10 -17.92 -5.05
C SER A 98 -21.56 -17.04 -3.89
N TYR A 99 -20.63 -16.52 -3.09
CA TYR A 99 -20.92 -15.75 -1.89
C TYR A 99 -21.85 -14.54 -2.12
N PRO A 100 -21.60 -13.62 -3.08
CA PRO A 100 -22.48 -12.46 -3.27
C PRO A 100 -23.91 -12.88 -3.63
N ALA A 101 -24.09 -13.78 -4.58
CA ALA A 101 -25.42 -14.25 -4.99
C ALA A 101 -26.15 -14.99 -3.85
N THR A 102 -25.41 -15.78 -3.05
CA THR A 102 -26.00 -16.47 -1.89
C THR A 102 -26.35 -15.48 -0.78
N LEU A 103 -25.55 -14.44 -0.58
CA LEU A 103 -25.83 -13.38 0.38
C LEU A 103 -27.08 -12.57 -0.02
N GLU A 104 -27.25 -12.27 -1.30
CA GLU A 104 -28.48 -11.64 -1.81
C GLU A 104 -29.69 -12.55 -1.63
N ALA A 105 -29.58 -13.83 -2.00
CA ALA A 105 -30.64 -14.82 -1.80
C ALA A 105 -31.04 -14.96 -0.32
N SER A 106 -30.09 -14.83 0.61
CA SER A 106 -30.33 -14.86 2.05
C SER A 106 -31.19 -13.69 2.58
N ARG A 107 -31.25 -12.59 1.81
CA ARG A 107 -32.06 -11.39 2.07
C ARG A 107 -33.35 -11.35 1.24
N GLY A 108 -33.59 -12.38 0.43
CA GLY A 108 -34.76 -12.50 -0.43
C GLY A 108 -36.06 -12.63 0.36
N LYS A 109 -37.18 -12.47 -0.34
CA LYS A 109 -38.54 -12.55 0.23
C LYS A 109 -38.99 -14.00 0.48
N GLU A 110 -38.40 -14.97 -0.20
CA GLU A 110 -38.77 -16.38 -0.09
C GLU A 110 -38.08 -17.02 1.12
N ILE A 111 -38.87 -17.37 2.13
CA ILE A 111 -38.37 -17.76 3.46
C ILE A 111 -37.52 -19.03 3.41
N GLU A 112 -37.93 -20.03 2.61
CA GLU A 112 -37.19 -21.30 2.51
C GLU A 112 -35.81 -21.11 1.88
N VAL A 113 -35.75 -20.41 0.74
CA VAL A 113 -34.50 -20.07 0.05
C VAL A 113 -33.62 -19.19 0.94
N ALA A 114 -34.20 -18.19 1.59
CA ALA A 114 -33.47 -17.28 2.47
C ALA A 114 -32.83 -18.01 3.65
N ASN A 115 -33.54 -18.93 4.31
CA ASN A 115 -33.00 -19.69 5.43
C ASN A 115 -31.89 -20.64 5.00
N ARG A 116 -32.03 -21.33 3.86
CA ARG A 116 -30.96 -22.20 3.31
C ARG A 116 -29.74 -21.37 2.91
N ALA A 117 -29.95 -20.26 2.20
CA ALA A 117 -28.88 -19.37 1.81
C ALA A 117 -28.12 -18.79 3.02
N LYS A 118 -28.81 -18.48 4.13
CA LYS A 118 -28.14 -18.08 5.39
C LYS A 118 -27.21 -19.17 5.94
N GLU A 119 -27.62 -20.44 5.87
CA GLU A 119 -26.77 -21.55 6.31
C GLU A 119 -25.55 -21.74 5.39
N ILE A 120 -25.72 -21.58 4.07
CA ILE A 120 -24.60 -21.61 3.12
C ILE A 120 -23.64 -20.44 3.38
N VAL A 121 -24.16 -19.23 3.59
CA VAL A 121 -23.35 -18.05 3.93
C VAL A 121 -22.50 -18.30 5.18
N LYS A 122 -23.07 -18.90 6.24
CA LYS A 122 -22.30 -19.28 7.44
C LYS A 122 -21.20 -20.29 7.12
N LYS A 123 -21.50 -21.32 6.33
CA LYS A 123 -20.50 -22.33 5.92
C LYS A 123 -19.36 -21.69 5.10
N LEU A 124 -19.69 -20.78 4.18
CA LEU A 124 -18.69 -20.04 3.39
C LEU A 124 -17.84 -19.13 4.27
N GLN A 125 -18.43 -18.42 5.23
CA GLN A 125 -17.73 -17.58 6.20
C GLN A 125 -16.83 -18.37 7.16
N ALA A 126 -17.20 -19.61 7.49
CA ALA A 126 -16.38 -20.48 8.32
C ALA A 126 -15.19 -21.08 7.54
N LYS A 127 -15.37 -21.34 6.24
CA LYS A 127 -14.36 -22.00 5.39
C LYS A 127 -13.37 -21.03 4.75
N HIS A 128 -13.79 -19.79 4.50
CA HIS A 128 -12.99 -18.79 3.80
C HIS A 128 -12.75 -17.55 4.68
N PRO A 129 -11.53 -17.01 4.71
CA PRO A 129 -11.26 -15.78 5.44
C PRO A 129 -12.05 -14.63 4.82
N LYS A 130 -12.48 -13.66 5.65
CA LYS A 130 -13.32 -12.52 5.23
C LYS A 130 -12.78 -11.76 4.01
N LYS A 131 -11.45 -11.72 3.85
CA LYS A 131 -10.76 -11.08 2.71
C LYS A 131 -11.05 -11.73 1.36
N ASP A 132 -11.47 -13.00 1.34
CA ASP A 132 -11.81 -13.77 0.13
C ASP A 132 -13.28 -13.58 -0.28
N LEU A 133 -14.13 -13.25 0.70
CA LEU A 133 -15.56 -13.12 0.54
C LEU A 133 -15.92 -11.71 0.05
N LYS A 134 -15.50 -11.43 -1.18
CA LYS A 134 -15.81 -10.15 -1.85
C LYS A 134 -17.28 -10.08 -2.24
N THR A 135 -17.86 -8.91 -2.01
CA THR A 135 -19.23 -8.59 -2.43
C THR A 135 -19.28 -7.55 -3.55
N SER A 136 -18.15 -6.87 -3.82
CA SER A 136 -18.06 -5.87 -4.89
C SER A 136 -17.83 -6.55 -6.23
N VAL A 137 -18.66 -6.23 -7.22
CA VAL A 137 -18.49 -6.64 -8.61
C VAL A 137 -17.52 -5.69 -9.34
N ASP A 138 -17.45 -4.43 -8.89
CA ASP A 138 -16.59 -3.43 -9.50
C ASP A 138 -15.13 -3.59 -9.07
N ASP A 139 -14.23 -3.38 -10.05
CA ASP A 139 -12.81 -3.21 -9.88
C ASP A 139 -12.49 -1.80 -9.38
N ARG A 140 -11.53 -1.72 -8.45
CA ARG A 140 -11.02 -0.44 -7.94
C ARG A 140 -9.57 -0.29 -8.39
N ILE A 141 -9.32 0.67 -9.26
CA ILE A 141 -8.00 0.92 -9.85
C ILE A 141 -7.46 2.22 -9.24
N VAL A 142 -6.36 2.10 -8.51
CA VAL A 142 -5.65 3.21 -7.89
C VAL A 142 -4.57 3.68 -8.85
N THR A 143 -4.69 4.92 -9.32
CA THR A 143 -3.67 5.58 -10.13
C THR A 143 -2.86 6.55 -9.29
N GLN A 144 -1.88 7.25 -9.89
CA GLN A 144 -1.15 8.32 -9.21
C GLN A 144 -2.03 9.48 -8.73
N HIS A 145 -3.11 9.80 -9.45
CA HIS A 145 -3.87 11.03 -9.21
C HIS A 145 -5.25 10.80 -8.60
N PHE A 146 -5.87 9.66 -8.88
CA PHE A 146 -7.22 9.36 -8.40
C PHE A 146 -7.50 7.86 -8.43
N THR A 147 -8.61 7.45 -7.81
CA THR A 147 -9.12 6.09 -7.88
C THR A 147 -10.25 6.02 -8.89
N ILE A 148 -10.22 5.00 -9.75
CA ILE A 148 -11.25 4.67 -10.73
C ILE A 148 -12.02 3.47 -10.20
N VAL A 149 -13.35 3.55 -10.24
CA VAL A 149 -14.24 2.42 -9.93
C VAL A 149 -15.00 2.07 -11.20
N GLY A 150 -14.94 0.80 -11.59
CA GLY A 150 -15.60 0.31 -12.80
C GLY A 150 -15.22 -1.14 -13.07
N ARG A 151 -15.53 -1.65 -14.26
CA ARG A 151 -15.23 -3.04 -14.64
C ARG A 151 -14.18 -3.11 -15.73
N ILE A 152 -13.11 -3.85 -15.48
CA ILE A 152 -12.08 -4.12 -16.47
C ILE A 152 -12.69 -4.98 -17.58
N LEU A 153 -12.53 -4.52 -18.82
CA LEU A 153 -13.17 -5.15 -19.98
C LEU A 153 -12.43 -6.40 -20.47
N THR A 154 -11.13 -6.47 -20.23
CA THR A 154 -10.30 -7.61 -20.61
C THR A 154 -10.45 -8.74 -19.60
N THR A 155 -10.66 -9.97 -20.07
CA THR A 155 -10.79 -11.15 -19.19
C THR A 155 -9.43 -11.75 -18.79
N THR A 156 -8.39 -11.44 -19.56
CA THR A 156 -7.02 -11.90 -19.34
C THR A 156 -6.02 -10.74 -19.33
N ILE A 157 -4.93 -10.91 -18.57
CA ILE A 157 -3.76 -10.03 -18.61
C ILE A 157 -2.60 -10.83 -19.17
N LYS A 158 -2.02 -10.33 -20.27
CA LYS A 158 -0.76 -10.83 -20.82
C LYS A 158 0.40 -10.25 -20.01
N SER A 159 1.17 -11.12 -19.41
CA SER A 159 2.28 -10.73 -18.54
C SER A 159 3.50 -11.59 -18.84
N LYS A 160 4.69 -11.05 -18.61
CA LYS A 160 5.95 -11.76 -18.70
C LYS A 160 6.52 -11.98 -17.31
N THR A 161 6.86 -13.22 -17.01
CA THR A 161 7.59 -13.57 -15.80
C THR A 161 9.06 -13.78 -16.13
N GLU A 162 9.95 -13.52 -15.18
CA GLU A 162 11.40 -13.72 -15.37
C GLU A 162 11.75 -15.19 -15.63
N TYR A 163 11.10 -16.11 -14.92
CA TYR A 163 11.44 -17.53 -14.95
C TYR A 163 10.62 -18.36 -15.94
N PHE A 164 9.38 -17.95 -16.25
CA PHE A 164 8.44 -18.76 -17.06
C PHE A 164 8.07 -18.12 -18.40
N GLY A 165 8.64 -16.96 -18.73
CA GLY A 165 8.36 -16.28 -20.00
C GLY A 165 6.95 -15.68 -20.04
N ASP A 166 6.32 -15.73 -21.21
CA ASP A 166 4.99 -15.15 -21.44
C ASP A 166 3.90 -16.01 -20.80
N VAL A 167 3.07 -15.38 -19.96
CA VAL A 167 1.98 -16.01 -19.22
C VAL A 167 0.71 -15.19 -19.42
N GLU A 168 -0.38 -15.87 -19.76
CA GLU A 168 -1.70 -15.28 -19.83
C GLU A 168 -2.51 -15.67 -18.59
N LEU A 169 -2.96 -14.67 -17.83
CA LEU A 169 -3.64 -14.89 -16.55
C LEU A 169 -5.07 -14.37 -16.60
N THR A 170 -6.01 -15.18 -16.10
CA THR A 170 -7.42 -14.82 -16.03
C THR A 170 -7.72 -13.94 -14.81
N LEU A 171 -8.43 -12.82 -15.00
CA LEU A 171 -8.82 -11.92 -13.90
C LEU A 171 -9.61 -12.64 -12.80
N ALA A 172 -10.40 -13.65 -13.16
CA ALA A 172 -11.17 -14.47 -12.22
C ALA A 172 -10.34 -15.14 -11.12
N LYS A 173 -9.03 -15.32 -11.32
CA LYS A 173 -8.12 -15.90 -10.33
C LYS A 173 -7.36 -14.86 -9.51
N MET A 174 -7.39 -13.60 -9.96
CA MET A 174 -6.64 -12.50 -9.35
C MET A 174 -7.47 -11.84 -8.24
N ARG A 175 -6.79 -11.43 -7.17
CA ARG A 175 -7.40 -10.71 -6.05
C ARG A 175 -7.00 -9.25 -6.07
N SER A 176 -5.71 -9.00 -6.18
CA SER A 176 -5.15 -7.67 -6.24
C SER A 176 -3.86 -7.68 -7.04
N LEU A 177 -3.59 -6.57 -7.70
CA LEU A 177 -2.34 -6.29 -8.38
C LEU A 177 -1.75 -5.04 -7.73
N ARG A 178 -0.45 -5.06 -7.49
CA ARG A 178 0.31 -3.90 -7.00
C ARG A 178 1.51 -3.67 -7.89
N ALA A 179 1.69 -2.45 -8.39
CA ALA A 179 2.89 -2.09 -9.13
C ALA A 179 4.10 -2.10 -8.17
N VAL A 180 5.15 -2.81 -8.54
CA VAL A 180 6.41 -2.92 -7.77
C VAL A 180 7.36 -1.78 -8.13
N GLY A 181 7.26 -1.24 -9.34
CA GLY A 181 8.09 -0.14 -9.82
C GLY A 181 7.64 1.28 -9.43
N LEU A 182 6.40 1.47 -8.94
CA LEU A 182 5.80 2.81 -8.76
C LEU A 182 5.54 3.22 -7.29
N ALA A 183 5.67 2.29 -6.35
CA ALA A 183 5.68 2.57 -4.92
C ALA A 183 6.64 1.58 -4.28
N SER A 184 7.88 2.01 -4.10
CA SER A 184 8.91 1.20 -3.47
C SER A 184 8.45 0.84 -2.05
N THR A 185 8.22 -0.46 -1.81
CA THR A 185 7.94 -1.00 -0.48
C THR A 185 9.14 -0.81 0.46
N GLU A 186 10.30 -0.51 -0.13
CA GLU A 186 11.54 -0.14 0.52
C GLU A 186 12.19 1.01 -0.26
N THR A 187 12.44 2.15 0.40
CA THR A 187 13.13 3.29 -0.19
C THR A 187 14.35 3.63 0.65
N ASP A 188 15.53 3.69 0.01
CA ASP A 188 16.74 4.20 0.62
C ASP A 188 17.03 5.63 0.13
N VAL A 189 17.24 6.55 1.05
CA VAL A 189 17.45 7.97 0.78
C VAL A 189 18.60 8.48 1.63
N VAL A 190 19.51 9.24 1.02
CA VAL A 190 20.56 9.97 1.75
C VAL A 190 20.13 11.43 1.89
N ILE A 191 20.05 11.92 3.13
CA ILE A 191 19.70 13.31 3.43
C ILE A 191 20.95 14.08 3.86
N ASP A 192 21.33 15.06 3.05
CA ASP A 192 22.51 15.91 3.25
C ASP A 192 22.18 17.10 4.17
N SER A 193 22.87 17.19 5.31
CA SER A 193 22.67 18.25 6.31
C SER A 193 23.14 19.63 5.85
N SER A 194 24.01 19.73 4.84
CA SER A 194 24.40 21.01 4.26
C SER A 194 23.26 21.69 3.49
N LYS A 195 22.21 20.94 3.16
CA LYS A 195 21.02 21.41 2.46
C LYS A 195 19.82 21.34 3.39
N TYR A 196 19.48 20.14 3.82
CA TYR A 196 18.21 19.88 4.49
C TYR A 196 18.23 20.11 6.01
N ALA A 197 19.30 20.70 6.55
CA ALA A 197 19.30 21.23 7.92
C ALA A 197 18.95 22.74 8.00
N ASN A 198 18.67 23.38 6.85
CA ASN A 198 18.29 24.79 6.80
C ASN A 198 16.77 24.94 6.93
N ALA A 199 16.32 25.95 7.68
CA ALA A 199 14.89 26.18 7.93
C ALA A 199 14.08 26.19 6.62
N GLY A 200 13.01 25.39 6.59
CA GLY A 200 12.09 25.30 5.46
C GLY A 200 12.56 24.44 4.27
N GLN A 201 13.76 23.85 4.31
CA GLN A 201 14.23 22.97 3.24
C GLN A 201 13.85 21.51 3.51
N TRP A 202 12.87 21.02 2.76
CA TRP A 202 12.38 19.64 2.85
C TRP A 202 12.86 18.82 1.64
N LEU A 203 13.29 17.59 1.91
CA LEU A 203 13.62 16.60 0.90
C LEU A 203 12.37 15.78 0.58
N ASP A 204 11.93 15.76 -0.68
CA ASP A 204 10.98 14.73 -1.15
C ASP A 204 11.70 13.38 -1.13
N ALA A 205 11.23 12.46 -0.27
CA ALA A 205 11.84 11.15 -0.13
C ALA A 205 11.52 10.19 -1.29
N GLY A 206 10.63 10.59 -2.21
CA GLY A 206 10.16 9.73 -3.30
C GLY A 206 9.25 8.60 -2.83
N PHE A 207 8.86 8.60 -1.56
CA PHE A 207 7.96 7.61 -0.95
C PHE A 207 6.54 8.15 -0.85
N MET A 208 5.56 7.36 -1.26
CA MET A 208 4.13 7.69 -1.15
C MET A 208 3.45 6.76 -0.13
N ALA A 209 2.86 7.36 0.91
CA ALA A 209 2.00 6.68 1.85
C ALA A 209 0.56 6.56 1.31
N ASP A 210 -0.09 5.45 1.63
CA ASP A 210 -1.50 5.15 1.28
C ASP A 210 -2.50 5.49 2.41
N GLY A 211 -2.02 6.00 3.55
CA GLY A 211 -2.83 6.32 4.72
C GLY A 211 -3.39 5.09 5.47
N ARG A 212 -2.92 3.88 5.16
CA ARG A 212 -3.46 2.63 5.72
C ARG A 212 -2.39 1.66 6.18
N SER A 213 -1.27 1.61 5.46
CA SER A 213 -0.16 0.72 5.73
C SER A 213 0.73 1.28 6.84
N THR A 214 1.19 0.41 7.73
CA THR A 214 2.19 0.77 8.74
C THR A 214 3.54 0.96 8.07
N ILE A 215 4.20 2.08 8.35
CA ILE A 215 5.51 2.41 7.78
C ILE A 215 6.55 2.38 8.90
N GLN A 216 7.68 1.75 8.60
CA GLN A 216 8.87 1.79 9.42
C GLN A 216 9.94 2.63 8.71
N ILE A 217 10.43 3.67 9.37
CA ILE A 217 11.56 4.49 8.92
C ILE A 217 12.72 4.25 9.88
N THR A 218 13.91 3.98 9.35
CA THR A 218 15.15 3.84 10.12
C THR A 218 16.21 4.74 9.54
N ALA A 219 16.93 5.46 10.39
CA ALA A 219 17.98 6.38 9.98
C ALA A 219 19.27 6.08 10.71
N THR A 220 20.39 6.22 10.01
CA THR A 220 21.74 6.06 10.56
C THR A 220 22.66 7.15 10.01
N GLY A 221 23.84 7.31 10.60
CA GLY A 221 24.80 8.34 10.21
C GLY A 221 24.98 9.40 11.28
N MET A 222 25.89 10.33 11.03
CA MET A 222 26.25 11.38 11.96
C MET A 222 26.42 12.69 11.21
N ILE A 223 25.99 13.78 11.82
CA ILE A 223 26.19 15.14 11.32
C ILE A 223 26.90 15.98 12.38
N ASP A 224 27.72 16.91 11.95
CA ASP A 224 28.27 17.96 12.80
C ASP A 224 27.32 19.16 12.74
N VAL A 225 26.68 19.46 13.87
CA VAL A 225 25.75 20.60 13.95
C VAL A 225 26.45 21.93 14.26
N TRP A 226 27.75 21.90 14.49
CA TRP A 226 28.57 23.11 14.67
C TRP A 226 30.01 22.94 14.13
N PRO A 227 30.17 22.87 12.80
CA PRO A 227 31.46 22.56 12.18
C PRO A 227 32.51 23.69 12.24
N GLN A 228 32.18 24.85 12.83
CA GLN A 228 33.17 25.91 13.07
C GLN A 228 34.31 25.48 14.00
N GLN A 229 34.06 24.51 14.88
CA GLN A 229 35.07 23.79 15.66
C GLN A 229 34.94 22.29 15.38
N GLY A 230 35.14 21.94 14.10
CA GLY A 230 34.80 20.65 13.51
C GLY A 230 35.05 19.41 14.38
N GLY A 231 34.06 18.53 14.42
CA GLY A 231 34.12 17.23 15.11
C GLY A 231 33.74 17.25 16.60
N GLN A 232 33.44 18.40 17.19
CA GLN A 232 33.08 18.49 18.61
C GLN A 232 31.58 18.29 18.90
N MET A 233 30.69 18.66 17.96
CA MET A 233 29.23 18.64 18.16
C MET A 233 28.56 17.70 17.17
N MET A 234 28.87 16.41 17.31
CA MET A 234 28.28 15.36 16.48
C MET A 234 26.89 14.96 16.99
N SER A 235 25.94 14.83 16.08
CA SER A 235 24.55 14.42 16.33
C SER A 235 24.18 13.24 15.44
N GLY A 236 23.56 12.23 16.03
CA GLY A 236 22.85 11.19 15.28
C GLY A 236 21.43 11.64 14.90
N PRO A 237 20.64 10.79 14.23
CA PRO A 237 19.28 11.11 13.79
C PRO A 237 18.31 11.42 14.94
N GLN A 238 18.60 10.97 16.17
CA GLN A 238 17.84 11.33 17.37
C GLN A 238 18.00 12.80 17.79
N GLY A 239 18.90 13.54 17.15
CA GLY A 239 19.23 14.91 17.49
C GLY A 239 20.28 15.05 18.58
N LEU A 240 20.81 16.26 18.72
CA LEU A 240 21.82 16.62 19.69
C LEU A 240 21.15 16.72 21.06
N GLN A 241 21.39 15.73 21.92
CA GLN A 241 20.94 15.74 23.32
C GLN A 241 21.79 16.73 24.14
N ALA A 242 21.53 18.03 23.99
CA ALA A 242 22.22 19.07 24.72
C ALA A 242 21.26 19.84 25.62
N THR A 243 20.87 19.24 26.75
CA THR A 243 20.37 20.04 27.87
C THR A 243 21.57 20.70 28.55
N GLN A 244 21.43 21.99 28.87
CA GLN A 244 22.42 22.91 29.45
C GLN A 244 23.00 22.46 30.80
N ASN A 245 22.67 21.26 31.32
CA ASN A 245 23.04 20.79 32.66
C ASN A 245 23.23 19.27 32.79
N GLY A 246 23.54 18.55 31.70
CA GLY A 246 23.96 17.14 31.78
C GLY A 246 22.87 16.13 32.20
N GLN A 247 21.65 16.57 32.46
CA GLN A 247 20.50 15.67 32.62
C GLN A 247 19.98 15.30 31.23
N ARG A 248 20.26 14.06 30.80
CA ARG A 248 19.65 13.42 29.62
C ARG A 248 18.13 13.56 29.71
N GLY A 249 17.59 14.57 29.05
CA GLY A 249 16.16 14.73 28.87
C GLY A 249 15.73 13.61 27.93
N ILE A 250 15.20 12.53 28.50
CA ILE A 250 14.43 11.55 27.74
C ILE A 250 13.28 12.35 27.13
N MET A 251 13.34 12.62 25.82
CA MET A 251 12.20 13.14 25.06
C MET A 251 11.15 12.03 24.96
N GLY A 252 10.50 11.73 26.08
CA GLY A 252 9.26 10.96 26.18
C GLY A 252 8.06 11.89 26.03
N GLY A 253 8.02 12.66 24.93
CA GLY A 253 6.95 13.58 24.59
C GLY A 253 6.37 13.27 23.21
N ALA A 254 5.12 13.67 22.98
CA ALA A 254 4.34 13.34 21.78
C ALA A 254 5.15 13.43 20.48
N ARG A 255 5.08 12.39 19.63
CA ARG A 255 5.82 12.30 18.36
C ARG A 255 5.49 13.42 17.36
N LYS A 256 4.38 14.13 17.55
CA LYS A 256 3.97 15.26 16.71
C LYS A 256 4.65 16.53 17.19
N ILE A 257 5.30 17.21 16.26
CA ILE A 257 5.88 18.53 16.46
C ILE A 257 4.85 19.46 15.82
N GLY A 258 4.26 20.37 16.59
CA GLY A 258 3.31 21.35 16.05
C GLY A 258 3.92 22.19 14.91
N ALA A 259 3.25 23.26 14.48
CA ALA A 259 3.61 23.99 13.25
C ALA A 259 5.05 24.57 13.15
N ASN A 260 5.87 24.55 14.21
CA ASN A 260 7.21 25.14 14.24
C ASN A 260 8.28 24.17 14.74
N ILE A 261 9.43 24.15 14.05
CA ILE A 261 10.62 23.42 14.48
C ILE A 261 11.37 24.26 15.52
N ASN A 262 11.47 23.75 16.75
CA ASN A 262 12.30 24.36 17.79
C ASN A 262 13.77 23.92 17.67
N ASN A 263 14.66 24.83 17.29
CA ASN A 263 16.09 24.54 17.10
C ASN A 263 16.81 24.10 18.38
N GLN A 264 16.32 24.48 19.58
CA GLN A 264 16.93 24.02 20.84
C GLN A 264 16.61 22.55 21.14
N VAL A 265 15.45 22.08 20.67
CA VAL A 265 14.92 20.75 20.99
C VAL A 265 15.23 19.76 19.87
N HIS A 266 15.07 20.18 18.62
CA HIS A 266 15.19 19.31 17.45
C HIS A 266 16.55 19.45 16.73
N CYS A 267 17.53 20.13 17.33
CA CYS A 267 18.85 20.34 16.72
C CYS A 267 19.42 19.01 16.19
N GLY A 268 19.61 18.91 14.87
CA GLY A 268 20.16 17.72 14.21
C GLY A 268 19.27 16.48 14.20
N MET A 269 18.01 16.58 14.63
CA MET A 269 17.06 15.46 14.65
C MET A 269 16.47 15.24 13.25
N LEU A 270 16.25 13.98 12.86
CA LEU A 270 15.48 13.66 11.66
C LEU A 270 13.97 13.83 11.90
N LEU A 271 13.35 14.64 11.06
CA LEU A 271 11.93 14.99 11.09
C LEU A 271 11.24 14.56 9.79
N GLY A 272 9.95 14.30 9.87
CA GLY A 272 9.10 13.94 8.73
C GLY A 272 7.82 14.77 8.68
N LYS A 273 7.21 14.84 7.50
CA LYS A 273 5.80 15.24 7.32
C LYS A 273 5.18 14.51 6.13
N TRP A 274 3.87 14.33 6.15
CA TRP A 274 3.10 13.71 5.07
C TRP A 274 2.43 14.79 4.21
N GLY A 275 2.75 14.86 2.93
CA GLY A 275 2.28 15.94 2.06
C GLY A 275 2.95 17.30 2.33
N GLU A 276 2.62 18.29 1.51
CA GLU A 276 3.22 19.63 1.61
C GLU A 276 2.75 20.38 2.86
N ASP A 277 1.48 20.20 3.24
CA ASP A 277 0.83 20.88 4.36
C ASP A 277 0.63 19.99 5.60
N GLY A 278 1.19 18.79 5.61
CA GLY A 278 1.00 17.85 6.71
C GLY A 278 1.69 18.26 8.00
N GLU A 279 1.18 17.71 9.10
CA GLU A 279 1.78 17.87 10.42
C GLU A 279 3.18 17.23 10.46
N MET A 280 4.10 17.94 11.12
CA MET A 280 5.46 17.46 11.32
C MET A 280 5.51 16.44 12.46
N PHE A 281 6.40 15.47 12.33
CA PHE A 281 6.63 14.47 13.37
C PHE A 281 8.11 14.12 13.51
N MET A 282 8.47 13.67 14.71
CA MET A 282 9.81 13.18 15.03
C MET A 282 10.00 11.78 14.45
N ILE A 283 11.04 11.60 13.63
CA ILE A 283 11.47 10.28 13.16
C ILE A 283 12.56 9.73 14.08
N GLY A 284 13.62 10.52 14.33
CA GLY A 284 14.76 10.04 15.11
C GLY A 284 15.53 8.93 14.39
N GLU A 285 16.10 8.00 15.16
CA GLU A 285 16.77 6.79 14.60
C GLU A 285 15.77 5.78 14.03
N ARG A 286 14.55 5.73 14.59
CA ARG A 286 13.52 4.79 14.18
C ARG A 286 12.12 5.33 14.45
N TYR A 287 11.28 5.23 13.43
CA TYR A 287 9.86 5.51 13.49
C TYR A 287 9.07 4.28 13.03
N ASP A 288 7.99 4.00 13.74
CA ASP A 288 6.97 3.01 13.35
C ASP A 288 5.61 3.68 13.51
N GLY A 289 4.85 3.81 12.43
CA GLY A 289 3.51 4.41 12.48
C GLY A 289 2.75 4.35 11.16
N THR A 290 1.43 4.51 11.28
CA THR A 290 0.50 4.53 10.14
C THR A 290 0.14 5.99 9.83
N PRO A 291 0.36 6.48 8.61
CA PRO A 291 -0.07 7.82 8.20
C PRO A 291 -1.60 7.92 8.30
N ASP A 292 -2.10 9.07 8.72
CA ASP A 292 -3.53 9.36 8.86
C ASP A 292 -4.19 9.76 7.52
N HIS A 293 -3.39 10.07 6.50
CA HIS A 293 -3.84 10.39 5.15
C HIS A 293 -2.83 9.92 4.09
N GLU A 294 -3.28 9.86 2.84
CA GLU A 294 -2.42 9.62 1.68
C GLU A 294 -1.54 10.85 1.41
N GLY A 295 -0.26 10.63 1.12
CA GLY A 295 0.65 11.75 0.86
C GLY A 295 2.10 11.31 0.64
N LYS A 296 2.89 12.21 0.04
CA LYS A 296 4.34 12.03 -0.10
C LYS A 296 5.05 12.22 1.23
N LEU A 297 6.08 11.44 1.50
CA LEU A 297 6.95 11.68 2.65
C LEU A 297 7.97 12.76 2.33
N PHE A 298 8.02 13.80 3.16
CA PHE A 298 9.08 14.78 3.16
C PHE A 298 9.95 14.64 4.40
N LEU A 299 11.27 14.75 4.23
CA LEU A 299 12.26 14.63 5.29
C LEU A 299 12.98 15.96 5.53
N HIS A 300 13.35 16.23 6.78
CA HIS A 300 14.10 17.41 7.18
C HIS A 300 15.02 17.09 8.36
N ILE A 301 16.15 17.79 8.46
CA ILE A 301 17.05 17.72 9.61
C ILE A 301 16.83 18.98 10.43
N GLY A 302 16.54 18.86 11.72
CA GLY A 302 16.33 20.03 12.56
C GLY A 302 17.56 20.95 12.57
N PRO A 303 17.39 22.28 12.45
CA PRO A 303 18.51 23.19 12.26
C PRO A 303 19.44 23.25 13.47
N SER A 304 20.69 23.67 13.24
CA SER A 304 21.62 23.98 14.31
C SER A 304 21.05 25.04 15.25
N ARG A 305 21.08 24.79 16.57
CA ARG A 305 20.70 25.80 17.58
C ARG A 305 21.61 27.03 17.60
N TRP A 306 22.78 26.94 16.98
CA TRP A 306 23.74 28.04 16.82
C TRP A 306 23.63 28.74 15.47
N ASN A 307 22.60 28.41 14.68
CA ASN A 307 22.41 28.93 13.33
C ASN A 307 23.63 28.71 12.42
N ALA A 308 24.36 27.62 12.67
CA ALA A 308 25.50 27.20 11.86
C ALA A 308 25.03 26.21 10.78
N GLN A 309 25.70 26.23 9.63
CA GLN A 309 25.48 25.23 8.58
C GLN A 309 25.98 23.87 9.08
N CYS A 310 25.10 22.88 9.16
CA CYS A 310 25.47 21.51 9.52
C CYS A 310 26.29 20.85 8.39
N ALA A 311 27.13 19.88 8.77
CA ALA A 311 27.93 19.09 7.83
C ALA A 311 27.74 17.57 8.05
N GLY A 312 27.70 16.78 6.97
CA GLY A 312 27.46 15.34 7.01
C GLY A 312 26.08 14.95 6.46
N SER A 313 25.70 13.69 6.63
CA SER A 313 24.43 13.15 6.10
C SER A 313 23.88 12.02 6.95
N PHE A 314 22.57 11.75 6.80
CA PHE A 314 21.96 10.52 7.28
C PHE A 314 21.58 9.61 6.11
N ASP A 315 21.76 8.31 6.31
CA ASP A 315 21.23 7.24 5.48
C ASP A 315 19.88 6.82 6.07
N VAL A 316 18.80 6.98 5.31
CA VAL A 316 17.42 6.73 5.73
C VAL A 316 16.84 5.59 4.89
N LYS A 317 16.35 4.56 5.56
CA LYS A 317 15.61 3.45 4.97
C LYS A 317 14.15 3.52 5.39
N ILE A 318 13.25 3.50 4.42
CA ILE A 318 11.80 3.56 4.59
C ILE A 318 11.25 2.22 4.14
N THR A 319 10.42 1.56 4.94
CA THR A 319 9.84 0.25 4.62
C THR A 319 8.36 0.22 4.98
N VAL A 320 7.56 -0.44 4.16
CA VAL A 320 6.17 -0.75 4.51
C VAL A 320 6.15 -2.06 5.28
N LYS A 321 5.68 -2.05 6.53
CA LYS A 321 5.46 -3.27 7.30
C LYS A 321 4.29 -4.04 6.71
N MET A 322 4.57 -5.27 6.28
CA MET A 322 3.55 -6.23 5.88
C MET A 322 3.07 -6.96 7.14
N ASP A 323 1.78 -6.82 7.46
CA ASP A 323 1.07 -7.67 8.44
C ASP A 323 0.64 -9.00 7.79
#